data_AF-A0AAU9U2Q5-F1
#
_entry.id   AF-A0AAU9U2Q5-F1
#
_cell.length_a   1.000
_cell.length_b   1.000
_cell.length_c   1.000
_cell.angle_alpha   90.00
_cell.angle_beta   90.00
_cell.angle_gamma   90.00
#
_symmetry.space_group_name_H-M   'P 1'
#
loop_
_entity.id
_entity.type
_entity.pdbx_description
1 polymer ?
#
loop_
_entity_poly.entity_id
_entity_poly.type
_entity_poly.pdbx_seq_one_letter_code
_entity_poly.pdbx_strand_id
1 'polypeptide(L)'
;MFRSKIRIHTCRIILLTSLVWLLVDVVLLALYSDCFGDGWDCNKNKNVNNDYIAKDNDEFRGKKAAIAAALQKNADDEDANIEENEVEHEVGDDGLMLPQYPRSRLKRWKPVPSVKPQGDSPGEMGKAVNIPIEQEKLMLDKFQENQFNLLASDMISLNRSLTDVRFEKCKEKQYPELLPTTSVVIVFHNEAWTTLIRTIWSTINRSPRPLLKEIILVDDASEKEHLGKKLEDYIKTLPVSTRLFRTENRSGLIRARLLGAKHVKGDVITFLDAHCECTEGWLEPLLARIVKDRTTVVCPIIDVISDTTFEYIQASDMTWGGFNWKLNFRW
;
A
#
# COMPACT_ATOMS: atom_id res chain seq x y z
N MET A 1 17.74 69.54 -1.94
CA MET A 1 16.79 70.51 -1.36
C MET A 1 15.52 69.77 -0.97
N PHE A 2 15.43 69.26 0.26
CA PHE A 2 14.16 68.86 0.91
C PHE A 2 14.38 68.90 2.43
N ARG A 3 14.25 70.10 3.02
CA ARG A 3 14.12 70.27 4.47
C ARG A 3 12.62 70.25 4.80
N SER A 4 12.06 69.07 5.02
CA SER A 4 10.74 68.96 5.65
C SER A 4 10.94 68.89 7.16
N LYS A 5 10.54 69.93 7.87
CA LYS A 5 10.45 69.91 9.34
C LYS A 5 9.31 68.96 9.71
N ILE A 6 9.62 67.68 9.87
CA ILE A 6 8.69 66.71 10.45
C ILE A 6 8.39 67.20 11.86
N ARG A 7 7.14 67.63 12.10
CA ARG A 7 6.70 68.08 13.42
C ARG A 7 6.82 66.88 14.36
N ILE A 8 7.52 67.07 15.48
CA ILE A 8 7.70 66.06 16.55
C ILE A 8 6.37 65.36 16.94
N HIS A 9 5.25 66.09 16.84
CA HIS A 9 3.90 65.56 17.05
C HIS A 9 3.51 64.46 16.06
N THR A 10 3.93 64.55 14.80
CA THR A 10 3.68 63.54 13.77
C THR A 10 4.43 62.24 14.07
N CYS A 11 5.70 62.32 14.49
CA CYS A 11 6.44 61.12 14.93
C CYS A 11 5.83 60.48 16.18
N ARG A 12 5.37 61.29 17.15
CA ARG A 12 4.67 60.77 18.35
C ARG A 12 3.38 60.05 17.97
N ILE A 13 2.58 60.60 17.06
CA ILE A 13 1.35 59.96 16.59
C ILE A 13 1.68 58.64 15.89
N ILE A 14 2.66 58.60 14.98
CA ILE A 14 3.04 57.38 14.27
C ILE A 14 3.54 56.29 15.22
N LEU A 15 4.35 56.64 16.22
CA LEU A 15 4.84 55.68 17.21
C LEU A 15 3.70 55.15 18.09
N LEU A 16 2.77 56.01 18.48
CA LEU A 16 1.65 55.64 19.34
C LEU A 16 0.64 54.78 18.58
N THR A 17 0.34 55.09 17.31
CA THR A 17 -0.52 54.25 16.48
C THR A 17 0.13 52.90 16.19
N SER A 18 1.44 52.87 15.92
CA SER A 18 2.16 51.60 15.68
C SER A 18 2.19 50.72 16.93
N LEU A 19 2.36 51.31 18.12
CA LEU A 19 2.31 50.58 19.39
C LEU A 19 0.92 50.01 19.66
N VAL A 20 -0.14 50.79 19.39
CA VAL A 20 -1.53 50.32 19.55
C VAL A 20 -1.81 49.13 18.62
N TRP A 21 -1.42 49.21 17.35
CA TRP A 21 -1.60 48.10 16.41
C TRP A 21 -0.79 46.87 16.81
N LEU A 22 0.45 47.03 17.28
CA LEU A 22 1.25 45.91 17.78
C LEU A 22 0.61 45.23 19.00
N LEU A 23 0.00 46.00 19.93
CA LEU A 23 -0.73 45.43 21.06
C LEU A 23 -2.00 44.71 20.63
N VAL A 24 -2.74 45.25 19.66
CA VAL A 24 -3.92 44.61 19.07
C VAL A 24 -3.52 43.28 18.40
N ASP A 25 -2.43 43.26 17.63
CA ASP A 25 -1.94 42.05 16.98
C ASP A 25 -1.49 40.99 18.00
N VAL A 26 -0.81 41.39 19.09
CA VAL A 26 -0.43 40.46 20.18
C VAL A 26 -1.67 39.89 20.86
N VAL A 27 -2.71 40.70 21.10
CA VAL A 27 -3.98 40.23 21.69
C VAL A 27 -4.73 39.30 20.74
N LEU A 28 -4.78 39.61 19.45
CA LEU A 28 -5.40 38.75 18.44
C LEU A 28 -4.65 37.42 18.31
N LEU A 29 -3.32 37.46 18.29
CA LEU A 29 -2.51 36.24 18.29
C LEU A 29 -2.72 35.45 19.60
N ALA A 30 -2.82 36.09 20.76
CA ALA A 30 -3.11 35.38 22.01
C ALA A 30 -4.52 34.76 22.04
N LEU A 31 -5.51 35.38 21.38
CA LEU A 31 -6.88 34.88 21.30
C LEU A 31 -7.06 33.76 20.27
N TYR A 32 -6.23 33.72 19.22
CA TYR A 32 -6.36 32.78 18.09
C TYR A 32 -5.18 31.83 17.91
N SER A 33 -4.12 31.91 18.72
CA SER A 33 -3.07 30.89 18.76
C SER A 33 -3.44 29.79 19.75
N ASP A 34 -3.47 28.56 19.27
CA ASP A 34 -3.64 27.38 20.11
C ASP A 34 -2.41 27.19 21.00
N CYS A 35 -2.65 26.90 22.29
CA CYS A 35 -1.72 26.97 23.43
C CYS A 35 -0.27 26.51 23.08
N PHE A 36 0.71 27.43 23.14
CA PHE A 36 2.14 27.09 23.21
C PHE A 36 2.63 27.19 24.66
N GLY A 37 2.78 26.04 25.32
CA GLY A 37 3.44 25.89 26.62
C GLY A 37 2.51 25.85 27.84
N ASP A 38 3.01 25.21 28.91
CA ASP A 38 2.32 25.06 30.20
C ASP A 38 2.36 26.38 30.98
N GLY A 39 1.29 27.18 30.85
CA GLY A 39 1.18 28.44 31.58
C GLY A 39 -0.23 29.04 31.56
N TRP A 40 -0.89 28.94 32.73
CA TRP A 40 -2.09 29.62 33.22
C TRP A 40 -3.25 29.86 32.24
N ASP A 41 -4.27 28.99 32.37
CA ASP A 41 -5.68 29.15 31.96
C ASP A 41 -6.21 28.34 30.75
N CYS A 42 -5.53 27.28 30.30
CA CYS A 42 -6.13 26.25 29.41
C CYS A 42 -6.96 25.18 30.18
N ASN A 43 -7.32 25.37 31.47
CA ASN A 43 -7.95 24.32 32.30
C ASN A 43 -9.50 24.34 32.35
N LYS A 44 -10.16 25.37 31.80
CA LYS A 44 -11.64 25.44 31.78
C LYS A 44 -12.30 24.73 30.60
N ASN A 45 -11.62 24.62 29.44
CA ASN A 45 -12.18 23.99 28.24
C ASN A 45 -12.12 22.45 28.24
N LYS A 46 -11.35 21.82 29.14
CA LYS A 46 -11.31 20.36 29.26
C LYS A 46 -12.62 19.76 29.79
N ASN A 47 -13.30 20.46 30.70
CA ASN A 47 -14.51 19.91 31.33
C ASN A 47 -15.75 19.98 30.42
N VAL A 48 -15.85 20.97 29.53
CA VAL A 48 -16.98 21.09 28.60
C VAL A 48 -16.84 20.08 27.46
N ASN A 49 -15.63 19.86 26.92
CA ASN A 49 -15.40 18.85 25.88
C ASN A 49 -15.62 17.43 26.41
N ASN A 50 -15.31 17.15 27.69
CA ASN A 50 -15.53 15.82 28.27
C ASN A 50 -17.03 15.46 28.35
N ASP A 51 -17.93 16.40 28.62
CA ASP A 51 -19.36 16.14 28.67
C ASP A 51 -19.99 15.91 27.28
N TYR A 52 -19.48 16.56 26.24
CA TYR A 52 -19.89 16.30 24.85
C TYR A 52 -19.35 14.95 24.34
N ILE A 53 -18.09 14.63 24.65
CA ILE A 53 -17.46 13.34 24.30
C ILE A 53 -18.17 12.17 25.02
N ALA A 54 -18.57 12.35 26.28
CA ALA A 54 -19.29 11.32 27.03
C ALA A 54 -20.67 11.01 26.41
N LYS A 55 -21.41 12.03 25.97
CA LYS A 55 -22.73 11.85 25.32
C LYS A 55 -22.64 11.20 23.94
N ASP A 56 -21.64 11.59 23.14
CA ASP A 56 -21.44 11.02 21.80
C ASP A 56 -20.96 9.56 21.89
N ASN A 57 -20.15 9.24 22.90
CA ASN A 57 -19.72 7.87 23.19
C ASN A 57 -20.88 6.95 23.61
N ASP A 58 -21.84 7.45 24.40
CA ASP A 58 -23.02 6.66 24.78
C ASP A 58 -23.97 6.42 23.59
N GLU A 59 -24.14 7.41 22.70
CA GLU A 59 -24.93 7.24 21.47
C GLU A 59 -24.25 6.25 20.49
N PHE A 60 -22.93 6.32 20.36
CA PHE A 60 -22.15 5.40 19.53
C PHE A 60 -22.12 3.97 20.08
N ARG A 61 -22.11 3.82 21.41
CA ARG A 61 -22.21 2.52 22.10
C ARG A 61 -23.58 1.88 21.88
N GLY A 62 -24.66 2.65 21.90
CA GLY A 62 -26.01 2.20 21.56
C GLY A 62 -26.11 1.69 20.12
N LYS A 63 -25.52 2.41 19.15
CA LYS A 63 -25.47 1.98 17.74
C LYS A 63 -24.61 0.72 17.53
N LYS A 64 -23.46 0.61 18.21
CA LYS A 64 -22.61 -0.60 18.16
C LYS A 64 -23.29 -1.85 18.73
N ALA A 65 -24.00 -1.72 19.86
CA ALA A 65 -24.75 -2.82 20.45
C ALA A 65 -25.88 -3.32 19.53
N ALA A 66 -26.58 -2.40 18.85
CA ALA A 66 -27.61 -2.74 17.88
C ALA A 66 -27.05 -3.48 16.64
N ILE A 67 -25.87 -3.09 16.16
CA ILE A 67 -25.20 -3.74 15.02
C ILE A 67 -24.69 -5.14 15.42
N ALA A 68 -24.11 -5.30 16.61
CA ALA A 68 -23.66 -6.61 17.11
C ALA A 68 -24.84 -7.59 17.26
N ALA A 69 -25.98 -7.14 17.80
CA ALA A 69 -27.19 -7.95 17.90
C ALA A 69 -27.78 -8.33 16.53
N ALA A 70 -27.67 -7.45 15.53
CA ALA A 70 -28.12 -7.74 14.16
C ALA A 70 -27.20 -8.74 13.42
N LEU A 71 -25.91 -8.76 13.75
CA LEU A 71 -24.95 -9.72 13.19
C LEU A 71 -25.08 -11.11 13.81
N GLN A 72 -25.39 -11.21 15.10
CA GLN A 72 -25.66 -12.50 15.77
C GLN A 72 -26.92 -13.19 15.24
N LYS A 73 -27.95 -12.42 14.86
CA LYS A 73 -29.23 -12.99 14.41
C LYS A 73 -29.21 -13.69 13.04
N ASN A 74 -28.10 -13.60 12.30
CA ASN A 74 -27.95 -14.21 10.97
C ASN A 74 -27.02 -15.44 10.97
N ALA A 75 -26.60 -15.93 12.14
CA ALA A 75 -25.58 -16.97 12.26
C ALA A 75 -26.07 -18.28 12.93
N ASP A 76 -27.38 -18.45 13.10
CA ASP A 76 -27.96 -19.71 13.60
C ASP A 76 -28.60 -20.48 12.44
N ASP A 77 -27.81 -21.30 11.76
CA ASP A 77 -28.23 -22.56 11.12
C ASP A 77 -26.99 -23.47 10.89
N GLU A 78 -26.92 -24.47 11.77
CA GLU A 78 -26.30 -25.82 11.72
C GLU A 78 -25.12 -26.09 10.75
N ASP A 79 -23.90 -26.30 11.27
CA ASP A 79 -23.39 -27.65 11.63
C ASP A 79 -21.91 -27.66 12.10
N ALA A 80 -21.59 -28.60 12.98
CA ALA A 80 -20.55 -28.53 14.00
C ALA A 80 -19.15 -29.07 13.65
N ASN A 81 -18.20 -28.71 14.55
CA ASN A 81 -16.88 -29.31 14.86
C ASN A 81 -15.64 -28.70 14.20
N ILE A 82 -15.13 -27.62 14.80
CA ILE A 82 -13.69 -27.34 14.88
C ILE A 82 -13.42 -26.89 16.33
N GLU A 83 -12.53 -27.59 17.04
CA GLU A 83 -12.03 -27.15 18.35
C GLU A 83 -11.39 -25.75 18.21
N GLU A 84 -12.12 -24.74 18.67
CA GLU A 84 -11.60 -23.39 18.81
C GLU A 84 -10.67 -23.35 20.03
N ASN A 85 -9.39 -23.11 19.79
CA ASN A 85 -8.51 -22.63 20.85
C ASN A 85 -8.95 -21.20 21.19
N GLU A 86 -9.78 -21.06 22.23
CA GLU A 86 -10.14 -19.78 22.82
C GLU A 86 -8.86 -19.10 23.34
N VAL A 87 -8.38 -18.10 22.59
CA VAL A 87 -7.49 -17.09 23.14
C VAL A 87 -8.40 -16.02 23.72
N GLU A 88 -8.62 -16.07 25.03
CA GLU A 88 -9.32 -15.01 25.77
C GLU A 88 -8.64 -13.66 25.47
N HIS A 89 -9.37 -12.79 24.79
CA HIS A 89 -8.95 -11.42 24.54
C HIS A 89 -9.53 -10.52 25.63
N GLU A 90 -8.69 -10.04 26.52
CA GLU A 90 -9.01 -8.87 27.34
C GLU A 90 -9.13 -7.65 26.40
N VAL A 91 -10.36 -7.23 26.14
CA VAL A 91 -10.67 -5.97 25.45
C VAL A 91 -10.39 -4.84 26.44
N GLY A 92 -9.13 -4.39 26.47
CA GLY A 92 -8.74 -3.16 27.16
C GLY A 92 -9.24 -1.92 26.41
N ASP A 93 -9.57 -0.88 27.17
CA ASP A 93 -10.18 0.39 26.76
C ASP A 93 -9.28 1.28 25.86
N ASP A 94 -8.08 0.81 25.49
CA ASP A 94 -7.01 1.58 24.84
C ASP A 94 -6.52 0.93 23.53
N GLY A 95 -7.35 0.94 22.48
CA GLY A 95 -6.93 0.56 21.13
C GLY A 95 -6.65 -0.93 20.90
N LEU A 96 -6.50 -1.31 19.63
CA LEU A 96 -6.31 -2.70 19.22
C LEU A 96 -4.88 -3.19 19.55
N MET A 97 -4.65 -3.68 20.78
CA MET A 97 -3.37 -4.29 21.17
C MET A 97 -3.26 -5.70 20.57
N LEU A 98 -2.66 -5.81 19.39
CA LEU A 98 -2.37 -7.11 18.78
C LEU A 98 -1.14 -7.76 19.45
N PRO A 99 -1.22 -9.03 19.88
CA PRO A 99 -0.11 -9.70 20.53
C PRO A 99 1.06 -9.88 19.55
N GLN A 100 2.30 -9.85 20.03
CA GLN A 100 3.47 -10.10 19.16
C GLN A 100 3.39 -11.47 18.48
N TYR A 101 4.07 -11.61 17.33
CA TYR A 101 4.12 -12.89 16.65
C TYR A 101 4.80 -13.96 17.53
N PRO A 102 4.17 -15.12 17.74
CA PRO A 102 4.83 -16.22 18.43
C PRO A 102 6.03 -16.68 17.58
N ARG A 103 7.18 -16.89 18.22
CA ARG A 103 8.42 -17.26 17.50
C ARG A 103 8.29 -18.54 16.66
N SER A 104 7.38 -19.44 17.05
CA SER A 104 7.07 -20.68 16.31
C SER A 104 6.42 -20.45 14.94
N ARG A 105 5.72 -19.32 14.74
CA ARG A 105 5.13 -18.96 13.43
C ARG A 105 6.15 -18.32 12.49
N LEU A 106 7.12 -17.60 13.05
CA LEU A 106 8.16 -16.92 12.27
C LEU A 106 9.08 -17.93 11.56
N LYS A 107 9.59 -17.53 10.40
CA LYS A 107 10.43 -18.35 9.54
C LYS A 107 11.81 -17.74 9.39
N ARG A 108 12.81 -18.61 9.46
CA ARG A 108 14.18 -18.27 9.11
C ARG A 108 14.29 -18.14 7.59
N TRP A 109 14.99 -17.11 7.12
CA TRP A 109 15.14 -16.82 5.70
C TRP A 109 16.58 -16.42 5.37
N LYS A 110 16.87 -16.31 4.07
CA LYS A 110 18.13 -15.80 3.52
C LYS A 110 17.82 -14.93 2.30
N PRO A 111 18.64 -13.91 2.00
CA PRO A 111 18.50 -13.13 0.80
C PRO A 111 18.49 -14.01 -0.45
N VAL A 112 17.62 -13.67 -1.41
CA VAL A 112 17.53 -14.38 -2.68
C VAL A 112 18.64 -13.90 -3.61
N PRO A 113 19.32 -14.79 -4.35
CA PRO A 113 20.28 -14.36 -5.37
C PRO A 113 19.64 -13.47 -6.42
N SER A 114 20.39 -12.48 -6.92
CA SER A 114 19.92 -11.60 -7.98
C SER A 114 19.66 -12.38 -9.28
N VAL A 115 18.58 -12.02 -9.97
CA VAL A 115 18.25 -12.57 -11.28
C VAL A 115 19.27 -12.03 -12.29
N LYS A 116 20.12 -12.90 -12.81
CA LYS A 116 21.18 -12.52 -13.75
C LYS A 116 20.61 -12.17 -15.13
N PRO A 117 21.18 -11.16 -15.82
CA PRO A 117 20.76 -10.82 -17.17
C PRO A 117 21.04 -11.96 -18.15
N GLN A 118 20.09 -12.21 -19.07
CA GLN A 118 20.21 -13.23 -20.12
C GLN A 118 20.67 -12.60 -21.43
N GLY A 119 21.95 -12.25 -21.49
CA GLY A 119 22.56 -11.59 -22.66
C GLY A 119 21.89 -10.25 -22.98
N ASP A 120 21.74 -9.97 -24.28
CA ASP A 120 21.13 -8.74 -24.81
C ASP A 120 19.66 -8.94 -25.19
N SER A 121 18.93 -9.79 -24.45
CA SER A 121 17.50 -10.01 -24.70
C SER A 121 16.70 -8.71 -24.48
N PRO A 122 15.60 -8.47 -25.22
CA PRO A 122 14.80 -7.26 -25.08
C PRO A 122 14.32 -7.04 -23.64
N GLY A 123 14.54 -5.82 -23.14
CA GLY A 123 14.06 -5.38 -21.82
C GLY A 123 14.85 -5.89 -20.62
N GLU A 124 15.95 -6.64 -20.83
CA GLU A 124 16.86 -7.04 -19.74
C GLU A 124 17.42 -5.84 -18.99
N MET A 125 17.67 -6.01 -17.69
CA MET A 125 18.06 -4.95 -16.76
C MET A 125 17.04 -3.81 -16.66
N GLY A 126 15.80 -4.00 -17.14
CA GLY A 126 14.77 -2.97 -17.18
C GLY A 126 14.95 -1.93 -18.29
N LYS A 127 15.75 -2.21 -19.32
CA LYS A 127 15.96 -1.30 -20.45
C LYS A 127 14.68 -1.12 -21.29
N ALA A 128 14.57 0.03 -21.95
CA ALA A 128 13.50 0.28 -22.92
C ALA A 128 13.54 -0.70 -24.11
N VAL A 129 12.37 -1.17 -24.53
CA VAL A 129 12.18 -1.95 -25.77
C VAL A 129 11.57 -1.05 -26.83
N ASN A 130 12.30 -0.87 -27.93
CA ASN A 130 11.86 -0.09 -29.08
C ASN A 130 11.27 -1.01 -30.14
N ILE A 131 10.03 -0.76 -30.54
CA ILE A 131 9.35 -1.51 -31.59
C ILE A 131 9.78 -0.97 -32.97
N PRO A 132 10.10 -1.83 -33.95
CA PRO A 132 10.41 -1.40 -35.31
C PRO A 132 9.24 -0.64 -35.95
N ILE A 133 9.55 0.35 -36.79
CA ILE A 133 8.55 1.22 -37.44
C ILE A 133 7.55 0.41 -38.26
N GLU A 134 7.99 -0.71 -38.86
CA GLU A 134 7.13 -1.59 -39.65
C GLU A 134 6.00 -2.23 -38.81
N GLN A 135 6.19 -2.33 -37.50
CA GLN A 135 5.23 -2.92 -36.56
C GLN A 135 4.42 -1.87 -35.78
N GLU A 136 4.62 -0.58 -36.05
CA GLU A 136 3.96 0.51 -35.32
C GLU A 136 2.43 0.43 -35.39
N LYS A 137 1.87 0.05 -36.55
CA LYS A 137 0.43 -0.14 -36.69
C LYS A 137 -0.10 -1.25 -35.78
N LEU A 138 0.58 -2.40 -35.77
CA LEU A 138 0.20 -3.54 -34.92
C LEU A 138 0.37 -3.20 -33.43
N MET A 139 1.40 -2.40 -33.09
CA MET A 139 1.62 -1.90 -31.75
C MET A 139 0.43 -1.04 -31.29
N LEU A 140 -0.01 -0.08 -32.11
CA LEU A 140 -1.14 0.80 -31.80
C LEU A 140 -2.46 0.02 -31.67
N ASP A 141 -2.70 -0.93 -32.58
CA ASP A 141 -3.89 -1.79 -32.53
C ASP A 141 -3.94 -2.59 -31.21
N LYS A 142 -2.81 -3.21 -30.83
CA LYS A 142 -2.69 -3.97 -29.58
C LYS A 142 -2.69 -3.09 -28.33
N PHE A 143 -2.22 -1.85 -28.41
CA PHE A 143 -2.22 -0.92 -27.28
C PHE A 143 -3.65 -0.67 -26.77
N GLN A 144 -4.64 -0.66 -27.67
CA GLN A 144 -6.04 -0.43 -27.29
C GLN A 144 -6.62 -1.54 -26.41
N GLU A 145 -6.10 -2.77 -26.48
CA GLU A 145 -6.63 -3.90 -25.73
C GLU A 145 -6.38 -3.79 -24.22
N ASN A 146 -5.20 -3.34 -23.83
CA ASN A 146 -4.75 -3.32 -22.44
C ASN A 146 -4.24 -1.95 -21.95
N GLN A 147 -4.23 -0.93 -22.83
CA GLN A 147 -3.72 0.43 -22.56
C GLN A 147 -2.22 0.48 -22.24
N PHE A 148 -1.46 -0.47 -22.78
CA PHE A 148 0.01 -0.48 -22.81
C PHE A 148 0.51 -1.31 -24.00
N ASN A 149 1.80 -1.19 -24.32
CA ASN A 149 2.43 -1.82 -25.46
C ASN A 149 2.60 -3.34 -25.26
N LEU A 150 1.57 -4.09 -25.61
CA LEU A 150 1.57 -5.55 -25.51
C LEU A 150 2.65 -6.21 -26.38
N LEU A 151 3.01 -5.63 -27.53
CA LEU A 151 4.11 -6.16 -28.36
C LEU A 151 5.44 -6.09 -27.62
N ALA A 152 5.74 -4.97 -26.96
CA ALA A 152 6.95 -4.85 -26.14
C ALA A 152 6.93 -5.87 -25.01
N SER A 153 5.79 -6.01 -24.31
CA SER A 153 5.65 -7.03 -23.27
C SER A 153 5.89 -8.44 -23.80
N ASP A 154 5.35 -8.80 -24.95
CA ASP A 154 5.47 -10.15 -25.51
C ASP A 154 6.90 -10.50 -25.94
N MET A 155 7.72 -9.50 -26.26
CA MET A 155 9.15 -9.68 -26.58
C MET A 155 10.04 -9.83 -25.34
N ILE A 156 9.56 -9.38 -24.17
CA ILE A 156 10.34 -9.38 -22.93
C ILE A 156 10.20 -10.71 -22.20
N SER A 157 11.34 -11.24 -21.74
CA SER A 157 11.39 -12.43 -20.91
C SER A 157 10.48 -12.30 -19.67
N LEU A 158 9.70 -13.35 -19.38
CA LEU A 158 8.90 -13.45 -18.15
C LEU A 158 9.77 -13.42 -16.88
N ASN A 159 11.06 -13.72 -17.02
CA ASN A 159 12.04 -13.75 -15.94
C ASN A 159 13.14 -12.69 -16.14
N ARG A 160 12.86 -11.58 -16.83
CA ARG A 160 13.87 -10.54 -17.10
C ARG A 160 14.54 -10.05 -15.82
N SER A 161 15.83 -9.73 -15.90
CA SER A 161 16.53 -9.03 -14.81
C SER A 161 16.09 -7.57 -14.71
N LEU A 162 16.30 -6.96 -13.55
CA LEU A 162 16.07 -5.53 -13.31
C LEU A 162 17.33 -4.93 -12.70
N THR A 163 17.55 -3.64 -12.94
CA THR A 163 18.62 -2.89 -12.26
C THR A 163 18.28 -2.71 -10.79
N ASP A 164 19.26 -2.88 -9.90
CA ASP A 164 19.08 -2.60 -8.47
C ASP A 164 19.18 -1.09 -8.20
N VAL A 165 18.02 -0.44 -8.15
CA VAL A 165 17.86 1.00 -7.94
C VAL A 165 17.85 1.41 -6.46
N ARG A 166 18.01 0.46 -5.53
CA ARG A 166 18.02 0.78 -4.09
C ARG A 166 19.22 1.66 -3.74
N PHE A 167 19.05 2.55 -2.78
CA PHE A 167 20.18 3.27 -2.19
C PHE A 167 21.16 2.31 -1.51
N GLU A 168 22.46 2.66 -1.51
CA GLU A 168 23.52 1.83 -0.92
C GLU A 168 23.23 1.44 0.54
N LYS A 169 22.71 2.38 1.35
CA LYS A 169 22.29 2.09 2.74
C LYS A 169 21.18 1.06 2.84
N CYS A 170 20.31 0.94 1.85
CA CYS A 170 19.28 -0.10 1.82
C CYS A 170 19.89 -1.48 1.50
N LYS A 171 20.93 -1.53 0.66
CA LYS A 171 21.64 -2.77 0.32
C LYS A 171 22.41 -3.34 1.53
N GLU A 172 22.96 -2.47 2.37
CA GLU A 172 23.72 -2.84 3.57
C GLU A 172 22.83 -3.15 4.78
N LYS A 173 21.53 -2.82 4.72
CA LYS A 173 20.64 -2.91 5.87
C LYS A 173 20.39 -4.37 6.26
N GLN A 174 20.68 -4.66 7.53
CA GLN A 174 20.40 -5.95 8.15
C GLN A 174 18.95 -5.99 8.67
N TYR A 175 18.27 -7.10 8.46
CA TYR A 175 16.89 -7.35 8.90
C TYR A 175 16.84 -8.54 9.85
N PRO A 176 15.80 -8.66 10.70
CA PRO A 176 15.66 -9.80 11.62
C PRO A 176 15.68 -11.15 10.90
N GLU A 177 16.39 -12.13 11.47
CA GLU A 177 16.52 -13.48 10.88
C GLU A 177 15.20 -14.25 10.82
N LEU A 178 14.22 -13.88 11.65
CA LEU A 178 12.92 -14.51 11.78
C LEU A 178 11.83 -13.52 11.35
N LEU A 179 11.12 -13.84 10.26
CA LEU A 179 10.05 -13.00 9.71
C LEU A 179 8.75 -13.80 9.55
N PRO A 180 7.57 -13.14 9.59
CA PRO A 180 6.28 -13.78 9.35
C PRO A 180 6.18 -14.25 7.89
N THR A 181 5.28 -15.19 7.62
CA THR A 181 4.97 -15.59 6.25
C THR A 181 3.99 -14.63 5.58
N THR A 182 4.04 -14.49 4.26
CA THR A 182 3.06 -13.70 3.49
C THR A 182 2.30 -14.56 2.49
N SER A 183 1.01 -14.25 2.30
CA SER A 183 0.23 -14.65 1.11
C SER A 183 0.11 -13.47 0.18
N VAL A 184 0.60 -13.63 -1.05
CA VAL A 184 0.52 -12.58 -2.07
C VAL A 184 -0.81 -12.73 -2.81
N VAL A 185 -1.63 -11.68 -2.80
CA VAL A 185 -2.93 -11.64 -3.50
C VAL A 185 -2.80 -10.76 -4.73
N ILE A 186 -3.07 -11.32 -5.90
CA ILE A 186 -3.06 -10.64 -7.19
C ILE A 186 -4.46 -10.70 -7.76
N VAL A 187 -5.10 -9.53 -7.90
CA VAL A 187 -6.42 -9.40 -8.53
C VAL A 187 -6.22 -9.00 -9.98
N PHE A 188 -6.96 -9.62 -10.90
CA PHE A 188 -6.90 -9.28 -12.31
C PHE A 188 -8.27 -9.38 -13.00
N HIS A 189 -8.42 -8.66 -14.09
CA HIS A 189 -9.56 -8.73 -14.99
C HIS A 189 -9.08 -8.44 -16.42
N ASN A 190 -9.25 -9.39 -17.34
CA ASN A 190 -8.82 -9.28 -18.75
C ASN A 190 -7.35 -8.88 -18.94
N GLU A 191 -6.49 -9.25 -17.98
CA GLU A 191 -5.08 -8.91 -17.99
C GLU A 191 -4.33 -9.64 -19.12
N ALA A 192 -3.27 -8.99 -19.64
CA ALA A 192 -2.41 -9.61 -20.63
C ALA A 192 -1.66 -10.81 -20.02
N TRP A 193 -1.48 -11.88 -20.81
CA TRP A 193 -0.80 -13.08 -20.33
C TRP A 193 0.63 -12.78 -19.86
N THR A 194 1.39 -12.01 -20.64
CA THR A 194 2.81 -11.78 -20.38
C THR A 194 3.04 -10.90 -19.16
N THR A 195 2.19 -9.91 -18.89
CA THR A 195 2.26 -9.09 -17.67
C THR A 195 1.90 -9.89 -16.43
N LEU A 196 0.76 -10.59 -16.42
CA LEU A 196 0.32 -11.41 -15.29
C LEU A 196 1.36 -12.47 -14.91
N ILE A 197 1.85 -13.22 -15.90
CA ILE A 197 2.84 -14.27 -15.65
C ILE A 197 4.18 -13.68 -15.19
N ARG A 198 4.60 -12.51 -15.72
CA ARG A 198 5.82 -11.82 -15.27
C ARG A 198 5.69 -11.33 -13.83
N THR A 199 4.52 -10.86 -13.39
CA THR A 199 4.28 -10.52 -11.98
C THR A 199 4.41 -11.73 -11.07
N ILE A 200 3.81 -12.87 -11.46
CA ILE A 200 3.91 -14.12 -10.71
C ILE A 200 5.37 -14.56 -10.58
N TRP A 201 6.11 -14.63 -11.70
CA TRP A 201 7.52 -15.01 -11.68
C TRP A 201 8.40 -14.02 -10.95
N SER A 202 8.16 -12.72 -11.09
CA SER A 202 8.91 -11.71 -10.34
C SER A 202 8.72 -11.87 -8.83
N THR A 203 7.48 -12.17 -8.40
CA THR A 203 7.16 -12.49 -7.00
C THR A 203 7.91 -13.74 -6.54
N ILE A 204 7.90 -14.82 -7.32
CA ILE A 204 8.55 -16.09 -6.98
C ILE A 204 10.07 -15.93 -6.91
N ASN A 205 10.67 -15.34 -7.94
CA ASN A 205 12.12 -15.28 -8.12
C ASN A 205 12.81 -14.31 -7.17
N ARG A 206 12.08 -13.34 -6.59
CA ARG A 206 12.65 -12.28 -5.76
C ARG A 206 12.12 -12.27 -4.32
N SER A 207 11.40 -13.31 -3.92
CA SER A 207 10.92 -13.49 -2.53
C SER A 207 11.60 -14.69 -1.87
N PRO A 208 12.13 -14.56 -0.64
CA PRO A 208 12.68 -15.72 0.07
C PRO A 208 11.65 -16.84 0.22
N ARG A 209 11.97 -18.04 -0.26
CA ARG A 209 11.02 -19.17 -0.33
C ARG A 209 10.31 -19.52 0.98
N PRO A 210 10.97 -19.46 2.17
CA PRO A 210 10.30 -19.70 3.45
C PRO A 210 9.26 -18.65 3.84
N LEU A 211 9.38 -17.42 3.31
CA LEU A 211 8.47 -16.30 3.63
C LEU A 211 7.25 -16.28 2.70
N LEU A 212 7.41 -16.65 1.43
CA LEU A 212 6.32 -16.73 0.47
C LEU A 212 5.49 -18.01 0.68
N LYS A 213 4.39 -17.89 1.44
CA LYS A 213 3.52 -19.02 1.78
C LYS A 213 2.81 -19.55 0.54
N GLU A 214 2.18 -18.64 -0.20
CA GLU A 214 1.37 -18.93 -1.38
C GLU A 214 1.12 -17.66 -2.19
N ILE A 215 0.69 -17.86 -3.44
CA ILE A 215 0.16 -16.80 -4.30
C ILE A 215 -1.32 -17.11 -4.54
N ILE A 216 -2.18 -16.12 -4.34
CA ILE A 216 -3.61 -16.18 -4.56
C ILE A 216 -3.93 -15.28 -5.74
N LEU A 217 -4.38 -15.87 -6.83
CA LEU A 217 -4.90 -15.18 -7.99
C LEU A 217 -6.42 -15.05 -7.83
N VAL A 218 -6.95 -13.85 -8.00
CA VAL A 218 -8.39 -13.60 -8.02
C VAL A 218 -8.77 -13.02 -9.36
N ASP A 219 -9.48 -13.82 -10.15
CA ASP A 219 -10.06 -13.42 -11.42
C ASP A 219 -11.42 -12.75 -11.18
N ASP A 220 -11.51 -11.45 -11.45
CA ASP A 220 -12.77 -10.70 -11.34
C ASP A 220 -13.57 -10.76 -12.65
N ALA A 221 -14.04 -11.96 -13.01
CA ALA A 221 -14.85 -12.26 -14.19
C ALA A 221 -14.19 -11.86 -15.53
N SER A 222 -12.97 -12.36 -15.80
CA SER A 222 -12.31 -12.21 -17.10
C SER A 222 -13.01 -13.02 -18.20
N GLU A 223 -12.96 -12.48 -19.42
CA GLU A 223 -13.56 -13.06 -20.63
C GLU A 223 -12.49 -13.64 -21.58
N LYS A 224 -11.22 -13.27 -21.41
CA LYS A 224 -10.13 -13.71 -22.28
C LYS A 224 -9.84 -15.20 -22.10
N GLU A 225 -9.84 -15.96 -23.20
CA GLU A 225 -9.66 -17.42 -23.20
C GLU A 225 -8.35 -17.88 -22.50
N HIS A 226 -7.26 -17.13 -22.66
CA HIS A 226 -5.97 -17.46 -22.04
C HIS A 226 -6.00 -17.42 -20.50
N LEU A 227 -6.97 -16.72 -19.90
CA LEU A 227 -7.16 -16.65 -18.44
C LEU A 227 -8.06 -17.76 -17.90
N GLY A 228 -8.65 -18.57 -18.78
CA GLY A 228 -9.43 -19.75 -18.43
C GLY A 228 -8.54 -20.96 -18.07
N LYS A 229 -8.79 -22.07 -18.74
CA LYS A 229 -8.11 -23.35 -18.49
C LYS A 229 -6.59 -23.28 -18.66
N LYS A 230 -6.09 -22.50 -19.63
CA LYS A 230 -4.65 -22.33 -19.86
C LYS A 230 -3.94 -21.79 -18.62
N LEU A 231 -4.52 -20.81 -17.92
CA LEU A 231 -3.98 -20.27 -16.68
C LEU A 231 -4.02 -21.32 -15.56
N GLU A 232 -5.16 -22.00 -15.39
CA GLU A 232 -5.33 -23.04 -14.37
C GLU A 232 -4.31 -24.17 -14.48
N ASP A 233 -4.03 -24.62 -15.70
CA ASP A 233 -3.05 -25.67 -15.94
C ASP A 233 -1.62 -25.13 -15.76
N TYR A 234 -1.35 -23.89 -16.17
CA TYR A 234 -0.04 -23.27 -15.99
C TYR A 234 0.32 -23.08 -14.51
N ILE A 235 -0.58 -22.57 -13.68
CA ILE A 235 -0.27 -22.28 -12.27
C ILE A 235 0.06 -23.52 -11.44
N LYS A 236 -0.45 -24.69 -11.85
CA LYS A 236 -0.11 -25.99 -11.22
C LYS A 236 1.35 -26.38 -11.43
N THR A 237 2.01 -25.83 -12.44
CA THR A 237 3.43 -26.11 -12.76
C THR A 237 4.41 -25.25 -11.95
N LEU A 238 3.92 -24.25 -11.22
CA LEU A 238 4.76 -23.30 -10.50
C LEU A 238 5.38 -23.94 -9.24
N PRO A 239 6.60 -23.52 -8.84
CA PRO A 239 7.29 -24.04 -7.65
C PRO A 239 6.70 -23.54 -6.32
N VAL A 240 5.75 -22.61 -6.38
CA VAL A 240 5.04 -22.04 -5.25
C VAL A 240 3.56 -22.37 -5.38
N SER A 241 2.94 -22.76 -4.27
CA SER A 241 1.51 -23.02 -4.21
C SER A 241 0.75 -21.80 -4.69
N THR A 242 0.14 -21.91 -5.86
CA THR A 242 -0.65 -20.85 -6.49
C THR A 242 -2.08 -21.31 -6.61
N ARG A 243 -3.02 -20.55 -6.05
CA ARG A 243 -4.46 -20.86 -6.09
C ARG A 243 -5.22 -19.80 -6.87
N LEU A 244 -6.17 -20.21 -7.69
CA LEU A 244 -7.03 -19.32 -8.47
C LEU A 244 -8.45 -19.36 -7.92
N PHE A 245 -9.00 -18.18 -7.65
CA PHE A 245 -10.41 -17.97 -7.32
C PHE A 245 -11.06 -17.11 -8.39
N ARG A 246 -12.29 -17.43 -8.77
CA ARG A 246 -13.03 -16.69 -9.79
C ARG A 246 -14.31 -16.12 -9.20
N THR A 247 -14.68 -14.91 -9.59
CA THR A 247 -16.01 -14.36 -9.35
C THR A 247 -16.93 -14.72 -10.52
N GLU A 248 -18.21 -15.00 -10.24
CA GLU A 248 -19.19 -15.29 -11.29
C GLU A 248 -19.51 -14.04 -12.13
N ASN A 249 -19.55 -12.88 -11.46
CA ASN A 249 -19.86 -11.60 -12.06
C ASN A 249 -18.78 -10.57 -11.68
N ARG A 250 -18.56 -9.59 -12.56
CA ARG A 250 -17.60 -8.51 -12.33
C ARG A 250 -17.98 -7.69 -11.09
N SER A 251 -17.23 -7.87 -10.02
CA SER A 251 -17.56 -7.39 -8.67
C SER A 251 -16.79 -6.11 -8.28
N GLY A 252 -15.69 -5.84 -8.98
CA GLY A 252 -14.77 -4.73 -8.77
C GLY A 252 -13.58 -5.08 -7.87
N LEU A 253 -12.50 -4.31 -8.01
CA LEU A 253 -11.21 -4.52 -7.33
C LEU A 253 -11.33 -4.72 -5.82
N ILE A 254 -12.18 -3.94 -5.14
CA ILE A 254 -12.34 -4.00 -3.68
C ILE A 254 -12.88 -5.37 -3.25
N ARG A 255 -13.97 -5.83 -3.86
CA ARG A 255 -14.60 -7.11 -3.50
C ARG A 255 -13.70 -8.29 -3.87
N ALA A 256 -13.01 -8.21 -5.00
CA ALA A 256 -12.02 -9.21 -5.39
C ALA A 256 -10.84 -9.27 -4.41
N ARG A 257 -10.32 -8.13 -3.92
CA ARG A 257 -9.28 -8.11 -2.87
C ARG A 257 -9.78 -8.73 -1.57
N LEU A 258 -11.02 -8.46 -1.16
CA LEU A 258 -11.64 -9.09 0.01
C LEU A 258 -11.82 -10.60 -0.16
N LEU A 259 -12.21 -11.06 -1.35
CA LEU A 259 -12.31 -12.48 -1.68
C LEU A 259 -10.95 -13.18 -1.55
N GLY A 260 -9.88 -12.56 -2.08
CA GLY A 260 -8.52 -13.05 -1.91
C GLY A 260 -8.11 -13.10 -0.44
N ALA A 261 -8.34 -12.01 0.30
CA ALA A 261 -8.03 -11.90 1.72
C ALA A 261 -8.74 -12.96 2.58
N LYS A 262 -9.99 -13.30 2.26
CA LYS A 262 -10.75 -14.36 2.95
C LYS A 262 -10.06 -15.72 2.87
N HIS A 263 -9.24 -15.97 1.84
CA HIS A 263 -8.63 -17.27 1.57
C HIS A 263 -7.15 -17.37 1.95
N VAL A 264 -6.51 -16.29 2.42
CA VAL A 264 -5.08 -16.28 2.78
C VAL A 264 -4.76 -17.23 3.92
N LYS A 265 -3.59 -17.89 3.86
CA LYS A 265 -3.07 -18.75 4.94
C LYS A 265 -1.77 -18.22 5.55
N GLY A 266 -1.25 -17.13 5.04
CA GLY A 266 -0.05 -16.45 5.54
C GLY A 266 -0.36 -15.57 6.76
N ASP A 267 0.68 -15.24 7.51
CA ASP A 267 0.57 -14.35 8.68
C ASP A 267 0.36 -12.88 8.28
N VAL A 268 0.76 -12.52 7.06
CA VAL A 268 0.63 -11.21 6.42
C VAL A 268 -0.02 -11.37 5.05
N ILE A 269 -0.82 -10.38 4.65
CA ILE A 269 -1.38 -10.29 3.29
C ILE A 269 -0.59 -9.23 2.52
N THR A 270 -0.11 -9.56 1.33
CA THR A 270 0.54 -8.61 0.44
C THR A 270 -0.26 -8.51 -0.85
N PHE A 271 -0.84 -7.34 -1.14
CA PHE A 271 -1.54 -7.11 -2.39
C PHE A 271 -0.55 -6.60 -3.45
N LEU A 272 -0.61 -7.19 -4.64
CA LEU A 272 0.06 -6.70 -5.84
C LEU A 272 -0.96 -6.56 -6.98
N ASP A 273 -0.73 -5.61 -7.87
CA ASP A 273 -1.48 -5.53 -9.12
C ASP A 273 -0.89 -6.54 -10.13
N ALA A 274 -1.66 -6.91 -11.14
CA ALA A 274 -1.33 -8.00 -12.07
C ALA A 274 -0.30 -7.64 -13.15
N HIS A 275 0.29 -6.46 -13.05
CA HIS A 275 1.28 -5.90 -13.98
C HIS A 275 2.43 -5.22 -13.22
N CYS A 276 2.80 -5.79 -12.06
CA CYS A 276 3.95 -5.35 -11.28
C CYS A 276 5.19 -6.22 -11.55
N GLU A 277 6.38 -5.66 -11.33
CA GLU A 277 7.63 -6.42 -11.23
C GLU A 277 8.35 -6.06 -9.93
N CYS A 278 8.43 -7.02 -9.00
CA CYS A 278 9.17 -6.87 -7.75
C CYS A 278 10.68 -6.65 -8.01
N THR A 279 11.33 -5.84 -7.19
CA THR A 279 12.78 -5.65 -7.19
C THR A 279 13.49 -6.58 -6.20
N GLU A 280 14.82 -6.59 -6.25
CA GLU A 280 15.63 -7.36 -5.31
C GLU A 280 15.42 -6.86 -3.86
N GLY A 281 15.17 -7.80 -2.94
CA GLY A 281 15.02 -7.48 -1.51
C GLY A 281 13.78 -6.64 -1.20
N TRP A 282 12.73 -6.73 -2.01
CA TRP A 282 11.50 -5.95 -1.85
C TRP A 282 10.67 -6.36 -0.63
N LEU A 283 10.72 -7.64 -0.22
CA LEU A 283 9.76 -8.22 0.71
C LEU A 283 10.21 -8.09 2.17
N GLU A 284 11.48 -8.31 2.43
CA GLU A 284 12.07 -8.38 3.76
C GLU A 284 11.98 -7.06 4.53
N PRO A 285 12.19 -5.88 3.91
CA PRO A 285 11.98 -4.60 4.58
C PRO A 285 10.53 -4.39 5.04
N LEU A 286 9.56 -4.85 4.23
CA LEU A 286 8.14 -4.72 4.51
C LEU A 286 7.75 -5.60 5.70
N LEU A 287 8.09 -6.89 5.65
CA LEU A 287 7.80 -7.84 6.72
C LEU A 287 8.56 -7.52 8.01
N ALA A 288 9.79 -7.00 7.92
CA ALA A 288 10.57 -6.58 9.08
C ALA A 288 9.93 -5.41 9.84
N ARG A 289 9.14 -4.56 9.17
CA ARG A 289 8.39 -3.52 9.86
C ARG A 289 7.13 -4.07 10.53
N ILE A 290 6.40 -4.97 9.86
CA ILE A 290 5.17 -5.59 10.39
C ILE A 290 5.48 -6.51 11.59
N VAL A 291 6.59 -7.26 11.55
CA VAL A 291 6.93 -8.16 12.67
C VAL A 291 7.22 -7.40 13.97
N LYS A 292 7.71 -6.15 13.86
CA LYS A 292 7.95 -5.27 15.00
C LYS A 292 6.66 -4.75 15.61
N ASP A 293 5.68 -4.44 14.76
CA ASP A 293 4.39 -3.90 15.16
C ASP A 293 3.30 -4.34 14.17
N ARG A 294 2.41 -5.22 14.66
CA ARG A 294 1.33 -5.83 13.88
C ARG A 294 0.22 -4.86 13.49
N THR A 295 0.19 -3.68 14.09
CA THR A 295 -0.76 -2.62 13.75
C THR A 295 -0.26 -1.73 12.61
N THR A 296 1.01 -1.87 12.19
CA THR A 296 1.58 -1.10 11.09
C THR A 296 1.15 -1.68 9.73
N VAL A 297 0.59 -0.83 8.86
CA VAL A 297 0.44 -1.09 7.42
C VAL A 297 1.60 -0.45 6.67
N VAL A 298 2.22 -1.19 5.75
CA VAL A 298 3.39 -0.74 4.98
C VAL A 298 3.10 -0.73 3.48
N CYS A 299 3.74 0.20 2.77
CA CYS A 299 3.69 0.29 1.31
C CYS A 299 5.15 0.40 0.79
N PRO A 300 5.52 -0.32 -0.28
CA PRO A 300 6.80 -0.08 -0.95
C PRO A 300 6.81 1.28 -1.67
N ILE A 301 7.99 1.72 -2.08
CA ILE A 301 8.08 2.74 -3.14
C ILE A 301 7.61 2.08 -4.44
N ILE A 302 6.73 2.77 -5.17
CA ILE A 302 6.15 2.26 -6.41
C ILE A 302 6.86 2.98 -7.56
N ASP A 303 7.81 2.29 -8.16
CA ASP A 303 8.50 2.73 -9.38
C ASP A 303 7.59 2.56 -10.61
N VAL A 304 7.95 3.22 -11.71
CA VAL A 304 7.15 3.23 -12.94
C VAL A 304 7.71 2.23 -13.95
N ILE A 305 6.84 1.39 -14.52
CA ILE A 305 7.16 0.65 -15.74
C ILE A 305 6.48 1.41 -16.89
N SER A 306 7.27 1.84 -17.88
CA SER A 306 6.73 2.56 -19.03
C SER A 306 5.68 1.72 -19.76
N ASP A 307 4.50 2.30 -19.97
CA ASP A 307 3.41 1.70 -20.76
C ASP A 307 3.75 1.58 -22.25
N THR A 308 4.75 2.33 -22.74
CA THR A 308 5.15 2.34 -24.16
C THR A 308 6.36 1.47 -24.44
N THR A 309 7.39 1.50 -23.59
CA THR A 309 8.66 0.81 -23.83
C THR A 309 8.96 -0.31 -22.84
N PHE A 310 8.15 -0.45 -21.78
CA PHE A 310 8.41 -1.36 -20.65
C PHE A 310 9.74 -1.11 -19.91
N GLU A 311 10.33 0.08 -20.11
CA GLU A 311 11.48 0.55 -19.33
C GLU A 311 11.11 0.65 -17.85
N TYR A 312 12.02 0.22 -16.98
CA TYR A 312 11.92 0.41 -15.55
C TYR A 312 12.46 1.79 -15.17
N ILE A 313 11.61 2.65 -14.64
CA ILE A 313 11.90 4.04 -14.31
C ILE A 313 11.73 4.22 -12.80
N GLN A 314 12.84 4.55 -12.13
CA GLN A 314 12.84 4.82 -10.69
C GLN A 314 11.99 6.06 -10.36
N ALA A 315 11.11 5.93 -9.36
CA ALA A 315 10.34 7.02 -8.80
C ALA A 315 11.13 7.76 -7.70
N SER A 316 10.65 8.96 -7.36
CA SER A 316 11.23 9.76 -6.26
C SER A 316 10.93 9.12 -4.91
N ASP A 317 11.97 8.98 -4.07
CA ASP A 317 11.90 8.45 -2.71
C ASP A 317 11.33 9.46 -1.68
N MET A 318 11.13 10.70 -2.09
CA MET A 318 10.63 11.80 -1.25
C MET A 318 9.17 12.15 -1.55
N THR A 319 8.34 11.15 -1.85
CA THR A 319 6.90 11.35 -2.11
C THR A 319 6.05 10.68 -1.03
N TRP A 320 4.95 11.34 -0.66
CA TRP A 320 3.98 10.81 0.30
C TRP A 320 2.59 10.87 -0.30
N GLY A 321 1.78 9.84 -0.03
CA GLY A 321 0.40 9.82 -0.47
C GLY A 321 -0.43 10.92 0.22
N GLY A 322 -1.08 11.74 -0.58
CA GLY A 322 -2.08 12.72 -0.15
C GLY A 322 -3.36 12.62 -0.99
N PHE A 323 -4.30 13.53 -0.75
CA PHE A 323 -5.49 13.65 -1.59
C PHE A 323 -5.92 15.12 -1.71
N ASN A 324 -6.55 15.47 -2.82
CA ASN A 324 -7.18 16.78 -2.97
C ASN A 324 -8.64 16.77 -2.46
N TRP A 325 -9.31 17.92 -2.42
CA TRP A 325 -10.70 18.03 -1.94
C TRP A 325 -11.75 17.29 -2.80
N LYS A 326 -11.37 16.75 -3.96
CA LYS A 326 -12.21 15.82 -4.74
C LYS A 326 -11.99 14.36 -4.36
N LEU A 327 -11.18 14.12 -3.32
CA LEU A 327 -10.73 12.80 -2.87
C LEU A 327 -9.92 12.02 -3.91
N ASN A 328 -9.28 12.73 -4.86
CA ASN A 328 -8.33 12.10 -5.76
C ASN A 328 -6.99 11.99 -5.08
N PHE A 329 -6.44 10.78 -5.07
CA PHE A 329 -5.08 10.50 -4.60
C PHE A 329 -4.03 11.34 -5.36
N ARG A 330 -3.00 11.78 -4.64
CA ARG A 330 -1.85 12.53 -5.15
C ARG A 330 -0.56 12.00 -4.52
N TRP A 331 0.51 12.06 -5.29
CA TRP A 331 1.89 11.96 -4.83
C TRP A 331 2.48 13.35 -4.63
#